data_AF-A0A6N9ZRI2-F1
#
_entry.id   AF-A0A6N9ZRI2-F1
#
_cell.length_a   1.000
_cell.length_b   1.000
_cell.length_c   1.000
_cell.angle_alpha   90.00
_cell.angle_beta   90.00
_cell.angle_gamma   90.00
#
_symmetry.space_group_name_H-M   'P 1'
#
loop_
_entity.id
_entity.type
_entity.pdbx_description
1 polymer ?
#
loop_
_entity_poly.entity_id
_entity_poly.type
_entity_poly.pdbx_seq_one_letter_code
_entity_poly.pdbx_strand_id
1 'polypeptide(L)' 'KKTKQPAQNPDGSFKAKTAHTLNPVPLILYDNVSGDKLGLKALEGAGLSNIAATVANLIGFDKHAAWDASLLDVR' A
#
# COMPACT_ATOMS: atom_id res chain seq x y z
N LYS A 1 5.71 25.40 -6.03
CA LYS A 1 5.84 24.82 -4.65
C LYS A 1 4.53 24.12 -4.32
N LYS A 2 4.51 22.89 -3.78
CA LYS A 2 3.23 22.23 -3.39
C LYS A 2 2.67 22.93 -2.16
N THR A 3 1.53 23.61 -2.31
CA THR A 3 0.91 24.48 -1.28
C THR A 3 -0.02 23.73 -0.34
N LYS A 4 -0.30 22.44 -0.60
CA LYS A 4 -1.34 21.63 0.03
C LYS A 4 -2.78 22.18 -0.13
N GLN A 5 -2.98 23.25 -0.89
CA GLN A 5 -4.30 23.81 -1.18
C GLN A 5 -4.74 23.44 -2.60
N PRO A 6 -6.07 23.35 -2.86
CA PRO A 6 -6.59 23.18 -4.21
C PRO A 6 -6.12 24.33 -5.12
N ALA A 7 -5.80 24.01 -6.38
CA ALA A 7 -5.44 25.05 -7.35
C ALA A 7 -6.67 25.91 -7.67
N GLN A 8 -6.47 27.22 -7.81
CA GLN A 8 -7.53 28.16 -8.17
C GLN A 8 -7.34 28.70 -9.59
N ASN A 9 -8.45 29.07 -10.22
CA ASN A 9 -8.52 29.87 -11.43
C ASN A 9 -8.22 31.36 -11.09
N PRO A 10 -7.98 32.21 -12.11
CA PRO A 10 -7.76 33.64 -11.89
C PRO A 10 -8.92 34.36 -11.18
N ASP A 11 -10.15 33.86 -11.31
CA ASP A 11 -11.36 34.37 -10.67
C ASP A 11 -11.54 33.89 -9.21
N GLY A 12 -10.60 33.09 -8.68
CA GLY A 12 -10.64 32.53 -7.33
C GLY A 12 -11.41 31.21 -7.18
N SER A 13 -12.10 30.73 -8.24
CA SER A 13 -12.78 29.44 -8.22
C SER A 13 -11.79 28.27 -8.19
N PHE A 14 -12.17 27.13 -7.61
CA PHE A 14 -11.29 25.96 -7.57
C PHE A 14 -11.26 25.22 -8.92
N LYS A 15 -10.06 24.82 -9.33
CA LYS A 15 -9.87 23.95 -10.50
C LYS A 15 -10.26 22.51 -10.14
N ALA A 16 -10.93 21.85 -11.08
CA ALA A 16 -11.19 20.41 -10.98
C ALA A 16 -9.86 19.63 -10.89
N LYS A 17 -9.80 18.67 -9.97
CA LYS A 17 -8.64 17.78 -9.82
C LYS A 17 -8.81 16.55 -10.69
N THR A 18 -8.05 16.49 -11.79
CA THR A 18 -8.09 15.36 -12.74
C THR A 18 -6.86 14.44 -12.62
N ALA A 19 -5.84 14.83 -11.87
CA ALA A 19 -4.66 14.02 -11.59
C ALA A 19 -4.85 13.16 -10.32
N HIS A 20 -4.04 12.10 -10.19
CA HIS A 20 -4.00 11.21 -9.03
C HIS A 20 -3.71 11.94 -7.69
N THR A 21 -3.91 11.22 -6.58
CA THR A 21 -3.60 11.70 -5.22
C THR A 21 -2.28 11.10 -4.71
N LEU A 22 -1.78 11.64 -3.60
CA LEU A 22 -0.64 11.07 -2.85
C LEU A 22 -1.10 10.31 -1.61
N ASN A 23 -2.39 9.99 -1.53
CA ASN A 23 -2.92 9.26 -0.38
C ASN A 23 -2.37 7.83 -0.40
N PRO A 24 -2.09 7.24 0.75
CA PRO A 24 -1.79 5.81 0.82
C PRO A 24 -2.97 4.99 0.33
N VAL A 25 -2.69 3.77 -0.13
CA VAL A 25 -3.70 2.81 -0.60
C VAL A 25 -3.89 1.71 0.45
N PRO A 26 -5.11 1.15 0.61
CA PRO A 26 -5.33 0.04 1.51
C PRO A 26 -4.69 -1.25 1.00
N LEU A 27 -4.23 -2.08 1.92
CA LEU A 27 -3.89 -3.49 1.68
C LEU A 27 -4.74 -4.34 2.61
N ILE A 28 -5.55 -5.24 2.03
CA ILE A 28 -6.50 -6.07 2.77
C ILE A 28 -6.08 -7.52 2.58
N LEU A 29 -5.82 -8.21 3.69
CA LEU A 29 -5.70 -9.67 3.72
C LEU A 29 -7.07 -10.25 4.07
N TYR A 30 -7.61 -11.05 3.14
CA TYR A 30 -8.82 -11.82 3.38
C TYR A 30 -8.44 -13.27 3.67
N ASP A 31 -8.77 -13.74 4.87
CA ASP A 31 -8.54 -15.11 5.31
C ASP A 31 -9.81 -15.67 5.95
N ASN A 32 -10.28 -16.79 5.43
CA ASN A 32 -11.43 -17.53 5.92
C ASN A 32 -11.11 -19.02 6.18
N VAL A 33 -9.83 -19.41 6.10
CA VAL A 33 -9.40 -20.82 6.16
C VAL A 33 -8.28 -21.08 7.15
N SER A 34 -7.44 -20.10 7.48
CA SER A 34 -6.29 -20.32 8.36
C SER A 34 -6.64 -20.27 9.84
N GLY A 35 -7.79 -19.68 10.18
CA GLY A 35 -8.23 -19.48 11.57
C GLY A 35 -7.38 -18.41 12.28
N ASP A 36 -7.28 -17.22 11.67
CA ASP A 36 -6.53 -16.06 12.17
C ASP A 36 -5.01 -16.23 12.30
N LYS A 37 -4.46 -17.32 11.75
CA LYS A 37 -3.00 -17.57 11.72
C LYS A 37 -2.27 -16.66 10.74
N LEU A 38 -2.99 -16.03 9.80
CA LEU A 38 -2.40 -15.07 8.87
C LEU A 38 -2.80 -13.65 9.24
N GLY A 39 -1.83 -12.75 9.18
CA GLY A 39 -2.01 -11.33 9.45
C GLY A 39 -1.18 -10.46 8.51
N LEU A 40 -1.38 -9.14 8.62
CA LEU A 40 -0.50 -8.15 8.04
C LEU A 40 0.24 -7.42 9.16
N LYS A 41 1.55 -7.24 9.00
CA LYS A 41 2.37 -6.41 9.89
C LYS A 41 2.64 -5.06 9.26
N ALA A 42 2.62 -4.01 10.08
CA ALA A 42 3.05 -2.68 9.67
C ALA A 42 4.57 -2.60 9.67
N LEU A 43 5.15 -2.15 8.56
CA LEU A 43 6.57 -1.82 8.47
C LEU A 43 6.71 -0.32 8.17
N GLU A 44 7.68 0.32 8.81
CA GLU A 44 8.03 1.70 8.47
C GLU A 44 8.45 1.77 7.00
N GLY A 45 7.86 2.71 6.24
CA GLY A 45 8.15 2.87 4.82
C GLY A 45 7.54 1.83 3.88
N ALA A 46 6.64 0.95 4.36
CA ALA A 46 5.96 -0.02 3.52
C ALA A 46 5.26 0.63 2.31
N GLY A 47 5.42 0.01 1.13
CA GLY A 47 4.87 0.48 -0.13
C GLY A 47 4.54 -0.66 -1.09
N LEU A 48 4.29 -0.31 -2.36
CA LEU A 48 3.86 -1.28 -3.38
C LEU A 48 4.92 -2.34 -3.69
N SER A 49 6.20 -2.06 -3.47
CA SER A 49 7.31 -3.00 -3.68
C SER A 49 7.28 -4.20 -2.73
N ASN A 50 6.68 -4.06 -1.54
CA ASN A 50 6.51 -5.16 -0.59
C ASN A 50 5.49 -6.23 -1.05
N ILE A 51 4.60 -5.88 -1.98
CA ILE A 51 3.48 -6.75 -2.37
C ILE A 51 3.96 -8.04 -3.03
N ALA A 52 5.05 -7.99 -3.82
CA ALA A 52 5.61 -9.18 -4.47
C ALA A 52 6.05 -10.24 -3.44
N ALA A 53 6.80 -9.84 -2.41
CA ALA A 53 7.21 -10.74 -1.33
C ALA A 53 6.02 -11.21 -0.48
N THR A 54 5.04 -10.33 -0.25
CA THR A 54 3.82 -10.65 0.50
C THR A 54 3.01 -11.76 -0.17
N VAL A 55 2.80 -11.65 -1.50
CA VAL A 55 2.09 -12.67 -2.27
C VAL A 55 2.91 -13.95 -2.34
N ALA A 56 4.22 -13.88 -2.62
CA ALA A 56 5.08 -15.06 -2.68
C ALA A 56 5.00 -15.89 -1.39
N ASN A 57 5.12 -15.25 -0.22
CA ASN A 57 4.98 -15.94 1.05
C ASN A 57 3.57 -16.50 1.27
N LEU A 58 2.53 -15.77 0.86
CA LEU A 58 1.15 -16.24 0.97
C LEU A 58 0.90 -17.53 0.19
N ILE A 59 1.53 -17.68 -0.98
CA ILE A 59 1.43 -18.89 -1.81
C ILE A 59 2.53 -19.94 -1.51
N GLY A 60 3.24 -19.80 -0.40
CA GLY A 60 4.19 -20.81 0.10
C GLY A 60 5.60 -20.77 -0.50
N PHE A 61 5.98 -19.66 -1.14
CA PHE A 61 7.34 -19.45 -1.65
C PHE A 61 8.13 -18.47 -0.79
N ASP A 62 9.45 -18.63 -0.79
CA ASP A 62 10.35 -17.62 -0.24
C ASP A 62 10.42 -16.39 -1.14
N LYS A 63 10.65 -15.22 -0.54
CA LYS A 63 10.89 -13.99 -1.30
C LYS A 63 12.24 -14.06 -2.00
N HIS A 64 12.35 -13.36 -3.14
CA HIS A 64 13.67 -13.12 -3.72
C HIS A 64 14.53 -12.22 -2.81
N ALA A 65 15.85 -12.43 -2.81
CA ALA A 65 16.77 -11.68 -1.94
C ALA A 65 16.72 -10.16 -2.20
N ALA A 66 16.59 -9.77 -3.47
CA ALA A 66 16.52 -8.37 -3.92
C ALA A 66 15.14 -7.70 -3.71
N TRP A 67 14.15 -8.39 -3.16
CA TRP A 67 12.84 -7.80 -2.89
C TRP A 67 12.75 -7.28 -1.46
N ASP A 68 11.93 -6.24 -1.29
CA ASP A 68 11.55 -5.77 0.04
C ASP A 68 10.87 -6.87 0.85
N ALA A 69 10.87 -6.68 2.18
CA ALA A 69 10.28 -7.64 3.09
C ALA A 69 8.77 -7.82 2.83
N SER A 70 8.29 -9.04 3.04
CA SER A 70 6.87 -9.35 3.06
C SER A 70 6.17 -8.65 4.23
N LEU A 71 4.95 -8.19 3.97
CA LEU A 71 4.02 -7.67 4.98
C LEU A 71 3.17 -8.79 5.59
N LEU A 72 3.26 -10.02 5.09
CA LEU A 72 2.59 -11.17 5.67
C LEU A 72 3.21 -11.49 7.04
N ASP A 73 2.33 -11.79 7.98
CA ASP A 73 2.65 -12.26 9.31
C ASP A 73 1.99 -13.62 9.52
N VAL A 74 2.76 -14.59 10.02
CA VAL A 74 2.28 -15.92 10.38
C VAL A 74 2.31 -16.01 11.90
N ARG A 75 1.14 -16.11 12.52
CA ARG A 75 0.90 -16.05 13.96
C ARG A 75 0.89 -17.44 14.61
#